data_AF-A0A1J9NZL1-F1
#
_entry.id   AF-A0A1J9NZL1-F1
#
_cell.length_a   1.000
_cell.length_b   1.000
_cell.length_c   1.000
_cell.angle_alpha   90.00
_cell.angle_beta   90.00
_cell.angle_gamma   90.00
#
_symmetry.space_group_name_H-M   'P 1'
#
loop_
_entity.id
_entity.type
_entity.pdbx_description
1 polymer ?
#
loop_
_entity_poly.entity_id
_entity_poly.type
_entity_poly.pdbx_seq_one_letter_code
_entity_poly.pdbx_strand_id
1 'polypeptide(L)'
;MDAVRETLASAYGLYNAFLAPGSPCELNIEHALRNSLASRMTRAVGDDASMLKSLTEVVSLFELAQISVFKLMSSDSVPKFVRDPKYAIVLQEHDFDLNNSGKSPSPGAAPVPERSMSRSTRS
;
A
#
# COMPACT_ATOMS: atom_id res chain seq x y z
N MET A 1 -23.78 3.50 24.28
CA MET A 1 -24.31 2.41 23.44
C MET A 1 -24.55 2.85 22.00
N ASP A 2 -25.08 4.06 21.78
CA ASP A 2 -25.31 4.56 20.41
C ASP A 2 -24.03 4.64 19.56
N ALA A 3 -22.91 5.04 20.17
CA ALA A 3 -21.62 5.06 19.49
C ALA A 3 -21.20 3.67 18.92
N VAL A 4 -21.51 2.56 19.61
CA VAL A 4 -21.17 1.20 19.12
C VAL A 4 -22.03 0.84 17.91
N ARG A 5 -23.34 1.13 17.99
CA ARG A 5 -24.28 0.92 16.87
C ARG A 5 -23.93 1.78 15.66
N GLU A 6 -23.59 3.05 15.89
CA GLU A 6 -23.16 3.98 14.84
C GLU A 6 -21.87 3.52 14.17
N THR A 7 -20.86 3.14 14.96
CA THR A 7 -19.58 2.64 14.42
C THR A 7 -19.79 1.35 13.63
N LEU A 8 -20.65 0.44 14.11
CA LEU A 8 -20.97 -0.78 13.38
C LEU A 8 -21.72 -0.47 12.07
N ALA A 9 -22.65 0.49 12.07
CA ALA A 9 -23.31 0.96 10.85
C ALA A 9 -22.31 1.58 9.86
N SER A 10 -21.34 2.37 10.33
CA SER A 10 -20.25 2.88 9.49
C SER A 10 -19.40 1.73 8.92
N ALA A 11 -19.12 0.70 9.70
CA ALA A 11 -18.38 -0.47 9.24
C ALA A 11 -19.14 -1.22 8.12
N TYR A 12 -20.46 -1.36 8.23
CA TYR A 12 -21.31 -1.88 7.16
C TYR A 12 -21.24 -1.03 5.89
N GLY A 13 -21.26 0.29 6.03
CA GLY A 13 -21.08 1.22 4.91
C GLY A 13 -19.77 0.97 4.16
N LEU A 14 -18.65 0.85 4.90
CA LEU A 14 -17.34 0.59 4.31
C LEU A 14 -17.29 -0.78 3.62
N TYR A 15 -17.84 -1.82 4.25
CA TYR A 15 -17.89 -3.15 3.66
C TYR A 15 -18.66 -3.16 2.34
N ASN A 16 -19.86 -2.58 2.31
CA ASN A 16 -20.70 -2.57 1.10
C ASN A 16 -20.07 -1.76 -0.05
N ALA A 17 -19.32 -0.70 0.26
CA ALA A 17 -18.70 0.15 -0.75
C ALA A 17 -17.40 -0.44 -1.35
N PHE A 18 -16.61 -1.15 -0.55
CA PHE A 18 -15.23 -1.50 -0.93
C PHE A 18 -14.86 -2.98 -0.81
N LEU A 19 -15.65 -3.80 -0.10
CA LEU A 19 -15.25 -5.16 0.28
C LEU A 19 -16.29 -6.23 -0.10
N ALA A 20 -17.55 -5.83 -0.26
CA ALA A 20 -18.61 -6.69 -0.75
C ALA A 20 -18.29 -7.12 -2.19
N PRO A 21 -18.56 -8.38 -2.57
CA PRO A 21 -18.37 -8.85 -3.93
C PRO A 21 -19.17 -8.02 -4.93
N GLY A 22 -18.53 -7.55 -6.01
CA GLY A 22 -19.18 -6.74 -7.05
C GLY A 22 -19.43 -5.29 -6.63
N SER A 23 -18.83 -4.82 -5.53
CA SER A 23 -18.89 -3.41 -5.15
C SER A 23 -18.17 -2.54 -6.20
N PRO A 24 -18.67 -1.32 -6.46
CA PRO A 24 -18.12 -0.46 -7.53
C PRO A 24 -16.66 -0.04 -7.28
N CYS A 25 -16.22 -0.09 -6.02
CA CYS A 25 -14.87 0.23 -5.60
C CYS A 25 -14.19 -0.97 -4.92
N GLU A 26 -14.50 -2.18 -5.37
CA GLU A 26 -14.00 -3.42 -4.79
C GLU A 26 -12.46 -3.45 -4.68
N LEU A 27 -11.96 -3.59 -3.47
CA LEU A 27 -10.52 -3.58 -3.18
C LEU A 27 -9.86 -4.91 -3.52
N ASN A 28 -8.60 -4.84 -3.97
CA ASN A 28 -7.79 -6.01 -4.26
C ASN A 28 -7.10 -6.54 -3.00
N ILE A 29 -7.83 -7.34 -2.21
CA ILE A 29 -7.33 -8.03 -1.00
C ILE A 29 -7.45 -9.55 -1.13
N GLU A 30 -6.72 -10.28 -0.29
CA GLU A 30 -6.71 -11.74 -0.29
C GLU A 30 -8.11 -12.33 -0.07
N HIS A 31 -8.42 -13.40 -0.82
CA HIS A 31 -9.71 -14.08 -0.75
C HIS A 31 -10.06 -14.59 0.65
N ALA A 32 -9.08 -15.10 1.41
CA ALA A 32 -9.29 -15.59 2.77
C ALA A 32 -9.75 -14.46 3.72
N LEU A 33 -9.16 -13.28 3.61
CA LEU A 33 -9.53 -12.10 4.38
C LEU A 33 -10.94 -11.62 4.02
N ARG A 34 -11.25 -11.59 2.72
CA ARG A 34 -12.59 -11.23 2.22
C ARG A 34 -13.68 -12.16 2.76
N ASN A 35 -13.43 -13.47 2.73
CA ASN A 35 -14.38 -14.46 3.26
C ASN A 35 -14.60 -14.27 4.78
N SER A 36 -13.53 -13.97 5.51
CA SER A 36 -13.61 -13.68 6.94
C SER A 36 -14.46 -12.44 7.22
N LEU A 37 -14.27 -11.36 6.45
CA LEU A 37 -15.09 -10.15 6.53
C LEU A 37 -16.56 -10.40 6.20
N ALA A 38 -16.84 -11.10 5.10
CA ALA A 38 -18.21 -11.43 4.70
C ALA A 38 -18.94 -12.26 5.77
N SER A 39 -18.25 -13.25 6.36
CA SER A 39 -18.80 -14.08 7.43
C SER A 39 -19.12 -13.27 8.70
N ARG A 40 -18.27 -12.30 9.06
CA ARG A 40 -18.52 -11.46 10.24
C ARG A 40 -19.61 -10.42 10.00
N MET A 41 -19.66 -9.81 8.81
CA MET A 41 -20.67 -8.79 8.50
C MET A 41 -22.08 -9.37 8.34
N THR A 42 -22.24 -10.58 7.83
CA THR A 42 -23.56 -11.21 7.65
C THR A 42 -24.10 -11.91 8.90
N ARG A 43 -23.32 -11.96 9.98
CA ARG A 43 -23.73 -12.58 11.23
C ARG A 43 -24.74 -11.69 11.97
N ALA A 44 -25.87 -12.27 12.34
CA ALA A 44 -26.86 -11.58 13.15
C ALA A 44 -26.29 -11.27 14.55
N VAL A 45 -26.45 -10.02 14.97
CA VAL A 45 -26.06 -9.53 16.31
C VAL A 45 -27.33 -9.42 17.15
N GLY A 46 -27.45 -10.29 18.17
CA GLY A 46 -28.69 -10.41 18.95
C GLY A 46 -28.71 -9.67 20.29
N ASP A 47 -27.55 -9.43 20.89
CA ASP A 47 -27.41 -8.76 22.19
C ASP A 47 -26.24 -7.76 22.20
N ASP A 48 -26.23 -6.85 23.18
CA ASP A 48 -25.27 -5.76 23.27
C ASP A 48 -23.82 -6.22 23.49
N ALA A 49 -23.60 -7.31 24.24
CA ALA A 49 -22.26 -7.84 24.49
C ALA A 49 -21.70 -8.50 23.22
N SER A 50 -22.55 -9.23 22.50
CA SER A 50 -22.28 -9.79 21.19
C SER A 50 -21.98 -8.71 20.16
N MET A 51 -22.67 -7.56 20.21
CA MET A 51 -22.43 -6.42 19.32
C MET A 51 -21.03 -5.84 19.48
N LEU A 52 -20.60 -5.61 20.72
CA LEU A 52 -19.27 -5.09 21.00
C LEU A 52 -18.18 -6.07 20.56
N LYS A 53 -18.39 -7.37 20.80
CA LYS A 53 -17.48 -8.43 20.34
C LYS A 53 -17.39 -8.47 18.82
N SER A 54 -18.53 -8.47 18.12
CA SER A 54 -18.56 -8.45 16.66
C SER A 54 -17.86 -7.21 16.10
N LEU A 55 -18.09 -6.04 16.68
CA LEU A 55 -17.42 -4.82 16.24
C LEU A 55 -15.90 -4.92 16.41
N THR A 56 -15.42 -5.40 17.56
CA THR A 56 -13.97 -5.59 17.81
C THR A 56 -13.33 -6.51 16.77
N GLU A 57 -14.01 -7.61 16.43
CA GLU A 57 -13.53 -8.55 15.42
C GLU A 57 -13.54 -7.92 14.02
N VAL A 58 -14.58 -7.19 13.65
CA VAL A 58 -14.66 -6.47 12.36
C VAL A 58 -13.54 -5.44 12.24
N VAL A 59 -13.25 -4.69 13.30
CA VAL A 59 -12.15 -3.71 13.34
C VAL A 59 -10.81 -4.42 13.07
N SER A 60 -10.53 -5.55 13.74
CA SER A 60 -9.29 -6.29 13.51
C SER A 60 -9.14 -6.77 12.05
N LEU A 61 -10.25 -7.15 11.40
CA LEU A 61 -10.24 -7.56 10.00
C LEU A 61 -10.02 -6.37 9.05
N PHE A 62 -10.56 -5.19 9.38
CA PHE A 62 -10.29 -3.97 8.63
C PHE A 62 -8.84 -3.51 8.75
N GLU A 63 -8.20 -3.67 9.91
CA GLU A 63 -6.78 -3.38 10.06
C GLU A 63 -5.92 -4.28 9.16
N LEU A 64 -6.23 -5.59 9.08
CA LEU A 64 -5.57 -6.50 8.15
C LEU A 64 -5.78 -6.10 6.68
N ALA A 65 -7.00 -5.66 6.33
CA ALA A 65 -7.33 -5.19 4.99
C ALA A 65 -6.56 -3.91 4.65
N GLN A 66 -6.51 -2.96 5.59
CA GLN A 66 -5.78 -1.71 5.46
C GLN A 66 -4.29 -1.97 5.20
N ILE A 67 -3.65 -2.84 6.00
CA ILE A 67 -2.25 -3.21 5.81
C ILE A 67 -2.02 -3.78 4.41
N SER A 68 -2.92 -4.64 3.93
CA SER A 68 -2.82 -5.24 2.60
C SER A 68 -2.92 -4.19 1.49
N VAL A 69 -3.87 -3.27 1.60
CA VAL A 69 -4.06 -2.15 0.66
C VAL A 69 -2.86 -1.21 0.69
N PHE A 70 -2.35 -0.85 1.86
CA PHE A 70 -1.17 0.00 1.99
C PHE A 70 0.07 -0.63 1.39
N LYS A 71 0.29 -1.93 1.60
CA LYS A 71 1.39 -2.66 0.95
C LYS A 71 1.27 -2.61 -0.56
N LEU A 72 0.08 -2.86 -1.10
CA LEU A 72 -0.19 -2.78 -2.54
C LEU A 72 0.07 -1.37 -3.09
N MET A 73 -0.49 -0.34 -2.44
CA MET A 73 -0.28 1.05 -2.82
C MET A 73 1.20 1.45 -2.76
N SER A 74 1.90 1.09 -1.67
CA SER A 74 3.32 1.40 -1.49
C SER A 74 4.21 0.74 -2.55
N SER A 75 3.80 -0.41 -3.08
CA SER A 75 4.59 -1.16 -4.08
C SER A 75 4.25 -0.78 -5.51
N ASP A 76 3.03 -0.34 -5.79
CA ASP A 76 2.55 -0.06 -7.14
C ASP A 76 2.17 1.40 -7.37
N SER A 77 1.12 1.89 -6.70
CA SER A 77 0.52 3.18 -7.00
C SER A 77 1.36 4.37 -6.54
N VAL A 78 1.96 4.29 -5.34
CA VAL A 78 2.76 5.38 -4.75
C VAL A 78 4.05 5.62 -5.54
N PRO A 79 4.87 4.61 -5.88
CA PRO A 79 6.07 4.84 -6.69
C PRO A 79 5.75 5.39 -8.08
N LYS A 80 4.61 5.01 -8.67
CA LYS A 80 4.15 5.56 -9.96
C LYS A 80 3.73 7.02 -9.82
N PHE A 81 2.95 7.34 -8.79
CA PHE A 81 2.53 8.71 -8.49
C PHE A 81 3.73 9.66 -8.35
N VAL A 82 4.77 9.23 -7.63
CA VAL A 82 5.97 10.04 -7.42
C VAL A 82 6.75 10.29 -8.70
N ARG A 83 6.89 9.26 -9.55
CA ARG A 83 7.70 9.34 -10.77
C ARG A 83 6.97 9.99 -11.94
N ASP A 84 5.66 10.16 -11.84
CA ASP A 84 4.86 10.76 -12.91
C ASP A 84 5.18 12.27 -13.01
N PRO A 85 5.69 12.75 -14.16
CA PRO A 85 6.06 14.15 -14.37
C PRO A 85 4.92 15.14 -14.08
N LYS A 86 3.66 14.71 -14.22
CA LYS A 86 2.48 15.54 -13.92
C LYS A 86 2.47 16.04 -12.48
N TYR A 87 2.97 15.24 -11.53
CA TYR A 87 2.97 15.58 -10.11
C TYR A 87 4.33 16.12 -9.63
N ALA A 88 5.37 16.06 -10.46
CA ALA A 88 6.73 16.43 -10.08
C ALA A 88 6.87 17.87 -9.55
N ILE A 89 6.17 18.84 -10.15
CA ILE A 89 6.21 20.25 -9.70
C ILE A 89 5.64 20.37 -8.28
N VAL A 90 4.47 19.79 -8.04
CA VAL A 90 3.80 19.83 -6.72
C VAL A 90 4.64 19.10 -5.67
N LEU A 91 5.26 17.97 -6.04
CA LEU A 91 6.13 17.22 -5.13
C LEU A 91 7.41 17.98 -4.78
N GLN A 92 7.97 18.74 -5.73
CA GLN A 92 9.13 19.58 -5.53
C GLN A 92 8.83 20.80 -4.63
N GLU A 93 7.64 21.41 -4.79
CA GLU A 93 7.18 22.51 -3.92
C GLU A 93 6.98 22.10 -2.45
N HIS A 94 6.76 20.80 -2.20
CA HIS A 94 6.54 20.23 -0.88
C HIS A 94 7.73 19.45 -0.31
N ASP A 95 8.94 19.65 -0.84
CA ASP A 95 10.20 18.99 -0.41
C ASP A 95 10.07 17.45 -0.33
N PHE A 96 9.29 16.83 -1.22
CA PHE A 96 9.04 15.40 -1.22
C PHE A 96 10.17 14.64 -1.94
N ASP A 97 11.34 14.54 -1.30
CA ASP A 97 12.53 13.89 -1.85
C ASP A 97 12.49 12.36 -1.72
N LEU A 98 12.19 11.64 -2.82
CA LEU A 98 12.33 10.17 -2.89
C LEU A 98 13.73 9.68 -3.25
N ASN A 99 14.73 10.56 -3.32
CA ASN A 99 16.07 10.20 -3.79
C ASN A 99 16.87 9.29 -2.82
N ASN A 100 16.27 8.82 -1.71
CA ASN A 100 16.94 7.99 -0.71
C ASN A 100 16.70 6.46 -0.83
N SER A 101 15.97 5.97 -1.84
CA SER A 101 15.63 4.54 -1.93
C SER A 101 15.97 3.88 -3.28
N GLY A 102 17.17 4.10 -3.83
CA GLY A 102 17.55 3.41 -5.07
C GLY A 102 18.98 3.50 -5.61
N LYS A 103 19.90 4.25 -4.99
CA LYS A 103 21.32 4.22 -5.40
C LYS A 103 22.18 3.65 -4.27
N SER A 104 22.26 2.33 -4.22
CA SER A 104 23.44 1.66 -3.66
C SER A 104 24.66 2.19 -4.43
N PRO A 105 25.69 2.74 -3.78
CA PRO A 105 26.95 3.00 -4.47
C PRO A 105 27.61 1.64 -4.69
N SER A 106 27.56 1.13 -5.93
CA SER A 106 28.41 0.01 -6.34
C SER A 106 29.88 0.38 -6.08
N PRO A 107 30.63 -0.36 -5.26
CA PRO A 107 32.05 -0.15 -5.13
C PRO A 107 32.76 -0.84 -6.30
N GLY A 108 33.37 -0.04 -7.17
CA GLY A 108 34.51 -0.49 -7.99
C GLY A 108 34.19 -0.99 -9.41
N ALA A 109 33.82 -0.09 -10.31
CA ALA A 109 34.26 -0.21 -11.70
C ALA A 109 35.63 0.47 -11.78
N ALA A 110 36.72 -0.32 -11.77
CA ALA A 110 38.06 0.20 -11.98
C ALA A 110 38.18 0.81 -13.40
N PRO A 111 38.77 2.01 -13.56
CA PRO A 111 39.07 2.54 -14.88
C PRO A 111 40.26 1.77 -15.45
N VAL A 112 40.06 1.14 -16.62
CA VAL A 112 41.13 0.51 -17.40
C VAL A 112 42.02 1.63 -17.94
N PRO A 113 43.34 1.67 -17.65
CA PRO A 113 44.21 2.69 -18.20
C PRO A 113 44.65 2.31 -19.62
N GLU A 114 44.15 3.05 -20.61
CA GLU A 114 44.69 3.05 -21.96
C GLU A 114 46.02 3.83 -21.96
N ARG A 115 47.14 3.17 -22.27
CA ARG A 115 48.41 3.86 -22.54
C ARG A 115 49.17 3.25 -23.73
N SER A 116 48.92 3.89 -24.87
CA SER A 116 49.90 4.44 -25.83
C SER A 116 51.06 3.55 -26.30
N MET A 117 50.98 3.15 -27.58
CA MET A 117 52.13 2.68 -28.35
C MET A 117 53.10 3.84 -28.64
N SER A 118 54.30 3.76 -28.08
CA SER A 118 55.42 4.64 -28.44
C SER A 118 56.26 3.99 -29.54
N ARG A 119 56.17 4.55 -30.76
CA ARG A 119 57.20 4.40 -31.80
C ARG A 119 58.48 5.10 -31.33
N SER A 120 59.63 4.45 -31.51
CA SER A 120 60.90 5.16 -31.61
C SER A 120 61.82 4.48 -32.62
N THR A 121 62.38 5.30 -33.50
CA THR A 121 63.19 4.94 -34.68
C THR A 121 64.67 5.16 -34.41
N ARG A 122 65.49 4.25 -34.97
CA ARG A 122 66.82 4.47 -35.58
C ARG A 122 68.06 4.54 -34.68
N SER A 123 68.97 3.57 -34.86
CA SER A 123 70.29 3.76 -35.51
C SER A 123 70.78 2.43 -36.07
#